data_AF-A0A820SQS2-F1
#
_entry.id   AF-A0A820SQS2-F1
#
_cell.length_a   1.000
_cell.length_b   1.000
_cell.length_c   1.000
_cell.angle_alpha   90.00
_cell.angle_beta   90.00
_cell.angle_gamma   90.00
#
_symmetry.space_group_name_H-M   'P 1'
#
loop_
_entity.id
_entity.type
_entity.pdbx_description
1 polymer ?
#
loop_
_entity_poly.entity_id
_entity_poly.type
_entity_poly.pdbx_seq_one_letter_code
_entity_poly.pdbx_strand_id
1 'polypeptide(L)'
;MNKDDIDSQLILRYIWASSSTIQVEQIFKVARPNEDERLYKSNLDNHYLLWHGTNICNLISILTRGLLAGPLAAMASGSLFGKGIYTAD
;
A
#
# COMPACT_ATOMS: atom_id res chain seq x y z
N MET A 1 -8.09 8.88 -10.62
CA MET A 1 -8.25 8.04 -11.83
C MET A 1 -9.70 8.16 -12.27
N ASN A 2 -10.01 7.96 -13.56
CA ASN A 2 -11.40 7.94 -13.98
C ASN A 2 -12.04 6.62 -13.47
N LYS A 3 -13.21 6.68 -12.84
CA LYS A 3 -13.94 5.50 -12.35
C LYS A 3 -14.23 4.47 -13.45
N ASP A 4 -14.36 4.90 -14.69
CA ASP A 4 -14.69 4.03 -15.82
C ASP A 4 -13.44 3.35 -16.43
N ASP A 5 -12.25 3.69 -15.94
CA ASP A 5 -10.99 3.07 -16.34
C ASP A 5 -10.86 1.63 -15.84
N ILE A 6 -10.23 0.75 -16.64
CA ILE A 6 -10.11 -0.68 -16.32
C ILE A 6 -9.39 -0.91 -14.99
N ASP A 7 -8.30 -0.17 -14.74
CA ASP A 7 -7.54 -0.30 -13.49
C ASP A 7 -8.40 0.11 -12.29
N SER A 8 -9.20 1.18 -12.44
CA SER A 8 -10.12 1.64 -11.40
C SER A 8 -11.20 0.61 -11.11
N GLN A 9 -11.77 -0.02 -12.14
CA GLN A 9 -12.77 -1.08 -11.99
C GLN A 9 -12.20 -2.33 -11.30
N LEU A 10 -10.96 -2.71 -11.63
CA LEU A 10 -10.27 -3.81 -10.95
C LEU A 10 -10.02 -3.50 -9.47
N ILE A 11 -9.57 -2.28 -9.15
CA ILE A 11 -9.39 -1.83 -7.77
C ILE A 11 -10.71 -1.84 -7.00
N LEU A 12 -11.79 -1.30 -7.59
CA LEU A 12 -13.11 -1.29 -6.97
C LEU A 12 -13.64 -2.70 -6.72
N ARG A 13 -13.43 -3.62 -7.67
CA ARG A 13 -13.78 -5.03 -7.50
C ARG A 13 -12.99 -5.68 -6.37
N TYR A 14 -11.70 -5.39 -6.25
CA TYR A 14 -10.87 -5.92 -5.17
C TYR A 14 -11.35 -5.41 -3.80
N ILE A 15 -11.62 -4.11 -3.67
CA ILE A 15 -12.18 -3.53 -2.43
C ILE A 15 -13.51 -4.18 -2.08
N TRP A 16 -14.40 -4.34 -3.05
CA TRP A 16 -15.71 -4.96 -2.82
C TRP A 16 -15.59 -6.43 -2.35
N ALA A 17 -14.64 -7.18 -2.91
CA ALA A 17 -14.38 -8.56 -2.52
C ALA A 17 -13.81 -8.68 -1.10
N SER A 18 -12.94 -7.74 -0.69
CA SER A 18 -12.37 -7.70 0.67
C SER A 18 -13.33 -7.10 1.71
N SER A 19 -14.18 -6.13 1.33
CA SER A 19 -15.21 -5.53 2.19
C SER A 19 -16.31 -4.83 1.38
N SER A 20 -17.50 -5.43 1.35
CA SER A 20 -18.62 -4.95 0.53
C SER A 20 -19.33 -3.70 1.07
N THR A 21 -18.94 -3.19 2.24
CA THR A 21 -19.60 -2.04 2.90
C THR A 21 -18.86 -0.72 2.68
N ILE A 22 -17.70 -0.74 2.03
CA ILE A 22 -16.87 0.45 1.82
C ILE A 22 -17.34 1.21 0.58
N GLN A 23 -17.57 2.52 0.74
CA GLN A 23 -17.79 3.44 -0.36
C GLN A 23 -16.48 4.15 -0.71
N VAL A 24 -16.03 4.00 -1.95
CA VAL A 24 -14.79 4.62 -2.43
C VAL A 24 -15.10 5.97 -3.04
N GLU A 25 -14.59 7.04 -2.41
CA GLU A 25 -14.76 8.41 -2.90
C GLU A 25 -13.80 8.74 -4.04
N GLN A 26 -12.53 8.35 -3.92
CA GLN A 26 -11.51 8.65 -4.91
C GLN A 26 -10.41 7.60 -4.99
N ILE A 27 -9.84 7.45 -6.18
CA ILE A 27 -8.69 6.59 -6.46
C ILE A 27 -7.56 7.44 -7.03
N PHE A 28 -6.40 7.38 -6.41
CA PHE A 28 -5.21 8.10 -6.83
C PHE A 28 -4.15 7.09 -7.28
N LYS A 29 -3.65 7.27 -8.52
CA LYS A 29 -2.45 6.58 -8.97
C LYS A 29 -1.25 7.35 -8.43
N VAL A 30 -0.41 6.69 -7.66
CA VAL A 30 0.79 7.28 -7.05
C VAL A 30 2.00 6.64 -7.72
N ALA A 31 2.93 7.47 -8.18
CA ALA A 31 4.23 7.03 -8.70
C ALA A 31 5.30 7.84 -8.01
N ARG A 32 6.13 7.19 -7.19
CA ARG A 32 7.24 7.84 -6.51
C ARG A 32 8.53 7.65 -7.31
N PRO A 33 9.41 8.67 -7.36
CA PRO A 33 10.64 8.57 -8.12
C PRO A 33 11.45 7.34 -7.73
N ASN A 34 11.90 6.60 -8.74
CA ASN A 34 12.79 5.43 -8.63
C ASN A 34 12.19 4.19 -7.94
N GLU A 35 10.92 4.19 -7.49
CA GLU A 35 10.35 2.99 -6.86
C GLU A 35 10.12 1.85 -7.85
N ASP A 36 9.63 2.15 -9.05
CA ASP A 36 9.42 1.15 -10.11
C ASP A 36 10.74 0.49 -10.51
N GLU A 37 11.80 1.31 -10.67
CA GLU A 37 13.14 0.81 -10.98
C GLU A 37 13.70 -0.05 -9.84
N ARG A 38 13.50 0.36 -8.57
CA ARG A 38 13.93 -0.42 -7.40
C ARG A 38 13.20 -1.76 -7.31
N LEU A 39 11.89 -1.78 -7.59
CA LEU A 39 11.09 -3.00 -7.60
C LEU A 39 11.56 -3.94 -8.73
N TYR A 40 11.72 -3.41 -9.94
CA TYR A 40 12.23 -4.18 -11.08
C TYR A 40 13.63 -4.78 -10.79
N LYS A 41 14.53 -4.00 -10.18
CA LYS A 41 15.88 -4.46 -9.80
C LYS A 41 15.91 -5.48 -8.66
N SER A 42 14.82 -5.64 -7.90
CA SER A 42 14.78 -6.63 -6.81
C SER A 42 14.87 -8.07 -7.32
N ASN A 43 14.50 -8.32 -8.59
CA ASN A 43 14.54 -9.63 -9.23
C ASN A 43 13.88 -10.74 -8.39
N LEU A 44 12.76 -10.40 -7.75
CA LEU A 44 11.92 -11.31 -6.96
C LEU A 44 10.72 -11.76 -7.80
N ASP A 45 10.31 -13.01 -7.64
CA ASP A 45 9.05 -13.52 -8.17
C ASP A 45 7.89 -13.26 -7.17
N ASN A 46 6.68 -13.70 -7.52
CA ASN A 46 5.52 -13.76 -6.60
C ASN A 46 5.03 -12.37 -6.12
N HIS A 47 4.84 -11.45 -7.06
CA HIS A 47 4.29 -10.12 -6.79
C HIS A 47 2.76 -10.14 -6.64
N TYR A 48 2.26 -9.54 -5.56
CA TYR A 48 0.84 -9.32 -5.31
C TYR A 48 0.54 -7.85 -5.07
N LEU A 49 -0.66 -7.43 -5.47
CA LEU A 49 -1.26 -6.17 -5.03
C LEU A 49 -1.93 -6.40 -3.67
N LEU A 50 -1.45 -5.73 -2.64
CA LEU A 50 -1.94 -5.89 -1.27
C LEU A 50 -2.30 -4.52 -0.65
N TRP A 51 -3.22 -4.54 0.29
CA TRP A 51 -3.67 -3.40 1.07
C TRP A 51 -2.70 -3.03 2.18
N HIS A 52 -2.53 -1.73 2.41
CA HIS A 52 -1.88 -1.18 3.59
C HIS A 52 -2.72 -0.03 4.15
N GLY A 53 -3.40 -0.27 5.27
CA GLY A 53 -4.11 0.76 6.01
C GLY A 53 -3.15 1.61 6.85
N THR A 54 -3.31 2.93 6.82
CA THR A 54 -2.49 3.85 7.64
C THR A 54 -3.31 5.02 8.14
N ASN A 55 -2.86 5.66 9.22
CA ASN A 55 -3.46 6.90 9.69
C ASN A 55 -3.19 8.03 8.68
N ILE A 56 -4.17 8.90 8.43
CA ILE A 56 -4.04 10.02 7.49
C ILE A 56 -2.81 10.91 7.76
N CYS A 57 -2.42 11.08 9.03
CA CYS A 57 -1.24 11.85 9.42
C CYS A 57 0.07 11.27 8.87
N ASN A 58 0.10 9.99 8.50
CA ASN A 58 1.29 9.33 7.95
C ASN A 58 1.44 9.52 6.44
N LEU A 59 0.39 9.95 5.73
CA LEU A 59 0.37 9.96 4.26
C LEU A 59 1.53 10.78 3.67
N ILE A 60 1.79 11.98 4.18
CA ILE A 60 2.87 12.83 3.66
C ILE A 60 4.24 12.16 3.82
N SER A 61 4.49 11.53 4.97
CA SER A 61 5.73 10.80 5.23
C SER A 61 5.90 9.62 4.28
N ILE A 62 4.82 8.86 4.05
CA ILE A 62 4.85 7.70 3.14
C ILE A 62 5.07 8.14 1.69
N LEU A 63 4.34 9.16 1.23
CA LEU A 63 4.47 9.69 -0.12
C LEU A 63 5.85 10.29 -0.40
N THR A 64 6.51 10.86 0.61
CA THR A 64 7.86 11.43 0.47
C THR A 64 8.95 10.36 0.57
N ARG A 65 8.85 9.42 1.51
CA ARG A 65 10.00 8.58 1.90
C ARG A 65 9.83 7.09 1.64
N GLY A 66 8.61 6.55 1.62
CA GLY A 66 8.44 5.11 1.69
C GLY A 66 7.49 4.68 2.77
N LEU A 67 6.92 3.50 2.54
CA LEU A 67 6.69 2.60 3.65
C LEU A 67 8.06 2.22 4.23
N LEU A 68 8.23 2.46 5.52
CA LEU A 68 9.46 2.17 6.25
C LEU A 68 9.13 1.18 7.35
N ALA A 69 9.95 0.15 7.52
CA ALA A 69 9.96 -0.57 8.78
C ALA A 69 10.31 0.45 9.89
N GLY A 70 9.53 0.45 10.98
CA GLY A 70 9.71 1.41 12.08
C GLY A 70 11.16 1.44 12.60
N PRO A 71 11.59 2.52 13.27
CA PRO A 71 12.98 2.71 13.65
C PRO A 71 13.53 1.55 14.51
N LEU A 72 14.83 1.27 14.38
CA LEU A 72 15.51 0.19 15.13
C LEU A 72 15.34 0.33 16.65
N ALA A 73 15.16 1.56 17.16
CA ALA A 73 14.92 1.86 18.56
C ALA A 73 13.44 1.79 19.01
N ALA A 74 12.47 1.67 18.10
CA ALA A 74 11.06 1.57 18.48
C ALA A 74 10.80 0.25 19.24
N MET A 75 10.01 0.30 20.31
CA MET A 75 9.58 -0.93 20.99
C MET A 75 8.75 -1.78 20.02
N ALA A 76 8.97 -3.10 20.02
CA ALA A 76 8.24 -4.05 19.17
C ALA A 76 6.80 -4.33 19.66
N SER A 77 6.28 -3.52 20.59
CA SER A 77 4.94 -3.70 21.13
C SER A 77 3.89 -3.45 20.05
N GLY A 78 3.02 -4.44 19.79
CA GLY A 78 1.91 -4.33 18.84
C GLY A 78 2.18 -4.82 17.42
N SER A 79 3.38 -5.38 17.13
CA SER A 79 3.69 -6.02 15.84
C SER A 79 3.60 -7.54 15.96
N LEU A 80 2.80 -8.19 15.11
CA LEU A 80 2.52 -9.64 15.20
C LEU A 80 3.74 -10.52 14.86
N PHE A 81 4.59 -10.07 13.93
CA PHE A 81 5.74 -10.83 13.42
C PHE A 81 7.06 -10.04 13.50
N GLY A 82 7.15 -9.10 14.44
CA GLY A 82 8.33 -8.23 14.59
C GLY A 82 8.31 -6.99 13.70
N LYS A 83 9.46 -6.35 13.50
CA LYS A 83 9.52 -5.07 12.76
C LYS A 83 9.49 -5.33 11.26
N GLY A 84 8.54 -4.71 10.56
CA GLY A 84 8.40 -4.86 9.12
C GLY A 84 7.31 -3.97 8.54
N ILE A 85 7.12 -4.09 7.22
CA ILE A 85 5.97 -3.52 6.52
C ILE A 85 4.89 -4.60 6.50
N TYR A 86 3.71 -4.26 6.99
CA TYR A 86 2.57 -5.16 7.07
C TYR A 86 1.57 -4.83 5.96
N THR A 87 1.04 -5.87 5.33
CA THR A 87 0.06 -5.77 4.24
C THR A 87 -1.02 -6.83 4.45
N ALA A 88 -2.15 -6.69 3.76
CA ALA A 88 -3.29 -7.61 3.81
C ALA A 88 -3.96 -7.72 2.43
N ASP A 89 -4.73 -8.78 2.21
CA ASP A 89 -5.58 -9.01 1.03
C ASP A 89 -7.08 -8.82 1.34
#